data_AF-A0A6A5QDF0-F1
#
_entry.id   AF-A0A6A5QDF0-F1
#
_cell.length_a   1.000
_cell.length_b   1.000
_cell.length_c   1.000
_cell.angle_alpha   90.00
_cell.angle_beta   90.00
_cell.angle_gamma   90.00
#
_symmetry.space_group_name_H-M   'P 1'
#
loop_
_entity.id
_entity.type
_entity.pdbx_description
1 polymer ?
#
loop_
_entity_poly.entity_id
_entity_poly.type
_entity_poly.pdbx_seq_one_letter_code
_entity_poly.pdbx_strand_id
1 'polypeptide(L)'
;MRSVRLALHATPQCTLLLLTSETAMAVLAVLTSPPLTVTIRNAVSTIYENMRQPELFYTSRGLHAITRDRFNTHIKKLKFTSRTRKWRSSTKPTSSHFLIRSPLFSTQSTTAMTDAMQHPLSGLWQPTQLQKLHYGSDSVKEHLVECLPNDNSKAFIITGLSLTTKTPLVKQVEQLLGSKHAGTFSKIGQHAPVAQLDEATEIIQRDSSVDSVISIGGGSPIDSAKAISYRLHDKSGKWLYHIAIPTTLSASECTMMAGYTESNGVKTGVRGKELVPHVVLYDATFALHTPERLWTSTGMRAMDHAIELLYHPTASEMPARWATLQAASSLFENLVKYKADTKDEDVITKLQLAAFGSLGFLGCNIKGGLGLSHALGYALGSPYNIPHGITSCLTLGHVVKLKANDPNAAEQIARVLPFIGESVSGDKKKDAEKVGDRILKLVKDLGLDSDFGNYEVGRDQVAIITQRATGQESGNVYDAVEELVKGLYV
;
A
#
# COMPACT_ATOMS: atom_id res chain seq x y z
N MET A 1 -6.04 25.58 -47.22
CA MET A 1 -6.56 26.42 -46.12
C MET A 1 -7.66 25.67 -45.39
N ARG A 2 -7.36 25.16 -44.18
CA ARG A 2 -8.34 24.86 -43.13
C ARG A 2 -7.67 25.27 -41.80
N SER A 3 -8.45 25.90 -40.95
CA SER A 3 -8.08 26.87 -39.91
C SER A 3 -7.47 26.24 -38.66
N VAL A 4 -6.29 26.73 -38.25
CA VAL A 4 -5.73 26.50 -36.91
C VAL A 4 -6.30 27.57 -35.98
N ARG A 5 -6.96 27.18 -34.89
CA ARG A 5 -7.38 28.12 -33.83
C ARG A 5 -6.25 28.24 -32.81
N LEU A 6 -5.65 29.43 -32.69
CA LEU A 6 -4.81 29.81 -31.56
C LEU A 6 -5.70 30.29 -30.42
N ALA A 7 -5.54 29.72 -29.23
CA ALA A 7 -6.00 30.31 -27.98
C ALA A 7 -4.78 30.82 -27.21
N LEU A 8 -4.71 32.13 -26.98
CA LEU A 8 -3.67 32.78 -26.18
C LEU A 8 -4.28 33.14 -24.83
N HIS A 9 -3.81 32.52 -23.75
CA HIS A 9 -4.01 33.03 -22.40
C HIS A 9 -2.69 33.57 -21.87
N ALA A 10 -2.63 34.90 -21.72
CA ALA A 10 -1.48 35.59 -21.15
C ALA A 10 -1.65 35.75 -19.64
N THR A 11 -0.68 35.26 -18.87
CA THR A 11 -0.37 35.76 -17.52
C THR A 11 1.11 36.16 -17.50
N PRO A 12 1.56 37.05 -16.59
CA PRO A 12 2.77 37.85 -16.82
C PRO A 12 4.11 37.10 -16.78
N GLN A 13 4.14 35.77 -16.66
CA GLN A 13 5.40 35.02 -16.51
C GLN A 13 5.52 33.73 -17.35
N CYS A 14 4.58 33.39 -18.23
CA CYS A 14 4.73 32.24 -19.12
C CYS A 14 3.81 32.31 -20.34
N THR A 15 4.34 32.08 -21.54
CA THR A 15 3.54 31.89 -22.76
C THR A 15 3.58 30.42 -23.14
N LEU A 16 2.44 29.73 -23.02
CA LEU A 16 2.30 28.34 -23.46
C LEU A 16 1.72 28.33 -24.88
N LEU A 17 2.40 27.66 -25.82
CA LEU A 17 1.92 27.49 -27.19
C LEU A 17 1.48 26.03 -27.39
N LEU A 18 0.19 25.84 -27.65
CA LEU A 18 -0.40 24.54 -27.97
C LEU A 18 -0.62 24.45 -29.47
N LEU A 19 0.00 23.45 -30.10
CA LEU A 19 -0.24 23.09 -31.50
C LEU A 19 -0.86 21.70 -31.54
N THR A 20 -2.04 21.61 -32.13
CA THR A 20 -2.79 20.35 -32.27
C THR A 20 -2.94 19.98 -33.74
N SER A 21 -2.63 18.73 -34.08
CA SER A 21 -3.11 18.07 -35.29
C SER A 21 -3.80 16.76 -34.93
N GLU A 22 -4.60 16.18 -35.84
CA GLU A 22 -5.44 14.99 -35.58
C GLU A 22 -4.67 13.73 -35.15
N THR A 23 -3.33 13.71 -35.20
CA THR A 23 -2.52 12.51 -34.91
C THR A 23 -1.43 12.68 -33.86
N ALA A 24 -1.19 13.88 -33.30
CA ALA A 24 -0.25 14.06 -32.19
C ALA A 24 -0.48 15.37 -31.41
N MET A 25 -0.23 15.34 -30.10
CA MET A 25 -0.21 16.52 -29.24
C MET A 25 1.22 16.75 -28.73
N ALA A 26 1.78 17.93 -29.00
CA ALA A 26 3.07 18.34 -28.48
C ALA A 26 2.92 19.65 -27.68
N VAL A 27 3.44 19.67 -26.45
CA VAL A 27 3.45 20.85 -25.59
C VAL A 27 4.87 21.41 -25.57
N LEU A 28 5.04 22.64 -26.05
CA LEU A 28 6.32 23.35 -25.98
C LEU A 28 6.20 24.49 -24.95
N ALA A 29 6.90 24.36 -23.83
CA ALA A 29 7.03 25.43 -22.84
C ALA A 29 8.29 26.26 -23.15
N VAL A 30 8.13 27.55 -23.40
CA VAL A 30 9.25 28.48 -23.59
C VAL A 30 9.30 29.43 -22.41
N LEU A 31 10.33 29.31 -21.57
CA LEU A 31 10.62 30.26 -20.51
C LEU A 31 11.40 31.44 -21.10
N THR A 32 10.81 32.64 -21.11
CA THR A 32 11.52 33.86 -21.51
C THR A 32 11.83 34.71 -20.27
N SER A 33 13.10 35.05 -20.09
CA SER A 33 13.53 36.15 -19.22
C SER A 33 13.75 37.39 -20.09
N PRO A 34 13.30 38.59 -19.71
CA PRO A 34 13.62 39.80 -20.48
C PRO A 34 15.07 40.27 -20.23
N PRO A 35 15.73 40.96 -21.19
CA PRO A 35 15.21 41.45 -22.47
C PRO A 35 16.02 40.91 -23.67
N LEU A 36 15.39 40.13 -24.57
CA LEU A 36 15.86 39.98 -25.95
C LEU A 36 14.71 39.48 -26.83
N THR A 37 14.04 40.43 -27.48
CA THR A 37 13.17 40.18 -28.62
C THR A 37 14.05 39.86 -29.83
N VAL A 38 13.58 38.98 -30.74
CA VAL A 38 14.10 38.64 -32.08
C VAL A 38 14.72 37.22 -32.19
N THR A 39 13.88 36.23 -32.57
CA THR A 39 13.94 35.42 -33.83
C THR A 39 13.21 34.07 -33.65
N ILE A 40 11.87 34.08 -33.53
CA ILE A 40 11.04 32.86 -33.66
C ILE A 40 10.25 32.98 -34.97
N ARG A 41 10.93 32.74 -36.08
CA ARG A 41 10.27 32.50 -37.38
C ARG A 41 10.96 31.39 -38.19
N ASN A 42 12.26 31.17 -38.00
CA ASN A 42 13.00 30.19 -38.80
C ASN A 42 13.06 28.77 -38.21
N ALA A 43 12.77 28.56 -36.93
CA ALA A 43 12.83 27.21 -36.33
C ALA A 43 11.61 26.32 -36.66
N VAL A 44 10.46 26.92 -36.99
CA VAL A 44 9.20 26.19 -37.23
C VAL A 44 9.15 25.57 -38.64
N SER A 45 9.86 26.15 -39.62
CA SER A 45 9.90 25.60 -41.00
C SER A 45 10.72 24.31 -41.08
N THR A 46 11.86 24.26 -40.38
CA THR A 46 12.81 23.13 -40.46
C THR A 46 12.30 21.86 -39.77
N ILE A 47 11.40 22.00 -38.79
CA ILE A 47 10.80 20.85 -38.09
C ILE A 47 9.65 20.25 -38.92
N TYR A 48 8.94 21.08 -39.69
CA TYR A 48 7.81 20.61 -40.51
C TYR A 48 8.27 19.89 -41.80
N GLU A 49 9.42 20.27 -42.38
CA GLU A 49 9.98 19.59 -43.57
C GLU A 49 10.58 18.21 -43.27
N ASN A 50 11.08 17.97 -42.05
CA ASN A 50 11.67 16.68 -41.68
C ASN A 50 10.65 15.59 -41.29
N MET A 51 9.36 15.91 -41.17
CA MET A 51 8.30 14.95 -40.82
C MET A 51 7.49 14.42 -42.02
N ARG A 52 7.80 14.86 -43.24
CA ARG A 52 7.22 14.30 -44.48
C ARG A 52 8.36 13.80 -45.35
N GLN A 53 8.60 12.48 -45.37
CA GLN A 53 9.00 11.68 -46.55
C GLN A 53 9.44 10.28 -46.08
N PRO A 54 8.76 9.19 -46.50
CA PRO A 54 9.22 7.82 -46.32
C PRO A 54 9.69 7.24 -47.66
N GLU A 55 10.99 7.21 -47.95
CA GLU A 55 11.54 6.33 -48.99
C GLU A 55 12.90 5.74 -48.60
N LEU A 56 12.98 4.42 -48.76
CA LEU A 56 14.19 3.60 -48.70
C LEU A 56 15.08 3.90 -49.91
N PHE A 57 16.35 4.22 -49.68
CA PHE A 57 17.41 4.01 -50.67
C PHE A 57 18.59 3.24 -50.06
N TYR A 58 18.93 2.13 -50.73
CA TYR A 58 20.06 1.26 -50.46
C TYR A 58 21.27 1.60 -51.35
N THR A 59 22.44 1.05 -50.94
CA THR A 59 23.75 0.93 -51.62
C THR A 59 24.73 2.11 -51.41
N SER A 60 26.02 1.93 -51.11
CA SER A 60 26.89 0.75 -51.10
C SER A 60 27.95 0.86 -49.98
N ARG A 61 28.34 -0.31 -49.45
CA ARG A 61 29.41 -0.60 -48.45
C ARG A 61 29.02 -0.56 -46.96
N GLY A 62 28.66 -1.76 -46.47
CA GLY A 62 29.14 -2.29 -45.18
C GLY A 62 28.32 -1.95 -43.94
N LEU A 63 27.40 -2.85 -43.57
CA LEU A 63 26.84 -2.93 -42.22
C LEU A 63 27.93 -3.32 -41.19
N HIS A 64 27.90 -2.69 -40.01
CA HIS A 64 27.84 -3.44 -38.75
C HIS A 64 26.95 -2.70 -37.76
N ALA A 65 25.83 -3.34 -37.38
CA ALA A 65 25.04 -3.00 -36.22
C ALA A 65 25.83 -3.41 -34.97
N ILE A 66 25.98 -2.50 -33.99
CA ILE A 66 26.48 -2.84 -32.65
C ILE A 66 25.38 -2.48 -31.66
N THR A 67 24.83 -3.53 -31.05
CA THR A 67 23.86 -3.50 -29.95
C THR A 67 24.50 -3.08 -28.63
N ARG A 68 23.62 -2.84 -27.67
CA ARG A 68 23.77 -2.25 -26.33
C ARG A 68 24.80 -2.96 -25.43
N ASP A 69 26.10 -2.87 -25.74
CA ASP A 69 27.17 -3.41 -24.88
C ASP A 69 28.48 -2.58 -24.88
N ARG A 70 28.40 -1.28 -25.21
CA ARG A 70 29.54 -0.34 -25.15
C ARG A 70 29.32 0.90 -24.27
N PHE A 71 28.44 0.81 -23.28
CA PHE A 71 28.23 1.90 -22.33
C PHE A 71 29.19 1.87 -21.11
N ASN A 72 29.83 0.72 -20.83
CA ASN A 72 30.67 0.55 -19.63
C ASN A 72 32.19 0.75 -19.83
N THR A 73 32.63 1.44 -20.88
CA THR A 73 34.08 1.66 -21.12
C THR A 73 34.48 3.10 -21.36
N HIS A 74 33.87 4.05 -20.64
CA HIS A 74 34.31 5.46 -20.62
C HIS A 74 34.51 6.07 -19.22
N ILE A 75 34.51 5.26 -18.15
CA ILE A 75 35.04 5.66 -16.83
C ILE A 75 36.42 5.01 -16.67
N LYS A 76 37.43 5.63 -17.29
CA LYS A 76 38.88 5.52 -16.97
C LYS A 76 39.66 6.23 -18.06
N LYS A 77 39.92 7.53 -17.89
CA LYS A 77 41.09 8.26 -18.43
C LYS A 77 40.95 9.77 -18.15
N LEU A 78 41.26 10.20 -16.93
CA LEU A 78 41.73 11.55 -16.68
C LEU A 78 42.92 11.45 -15.71
N LYS A 79 44.13 11.62 -16.27
CA LYS A 79 45.40 11.67 -15.53
C LYS A 79 45.58 13.09 -14.96
N PHE A 80 45.89 13.18 -13.67
CA PHE A 80 46.39 14.40 -13.04
C PHE A 80 47.90 14.54 -13.27
N THR A 81 48.35 15.73 -13.64
CA THR A 81 49.75 16.14 -13.56
C THR A 81 49.85 17.54 -12.97
N SER A 82 50.56 17.71 -11.86
CA SER A 82 51.36 18.91 -11.63
C SER A 82 52.45 18.66 -10.57
N ARG A 83 53.57 19.35 -10.78
CA ARG A 83 54.91 19.14 -10.25
C ARG A 83 55.10 19.66 -8.83
N THR A 84 55.99 18.99 -8.09
CA THR A 84 56.57 19.39 -6.79
C THR A 84 57.55 20.57 -6.90
N ARG A 85 57.58 21.45 -5.89
CA ARG A 85 58.75 22.29 -5.56
C ARG A 85 58.94 22.37 -4.03
N LYS A 86 60.19 22.15 -3.60
CA LYS A 86 60.71 21.97 -2.23
C LYS A 86 60.69 23.25 -1.39
N TRP A 87 60.52 23.10 -0.06
CA TRP A 87 61.21 23.88 0.98
C TRP A 87 61.61 22.96 2.16
N ARG A 88 62.80 23.19 2.71
CA ARG A 88 63.43 22.48 3.84
C ARG A 88 63.29 23.29 5.13
N SER A 89 63.14 22.62 6.28
CA SER A 89 63.85 22.81 7.57
C SER A 89 63.00 22.22 8.71
N SER A 90 63.43 21.12 9.33
CA SER A 90 64.17 20.99 10.60
C SER A 90 63.28 21.00 11.86
N THR A 91 63.02 19.81 12.41
CA THR A 91 63.23 19.35 13.81
C THR A 91 62.29 18.18 14.14
N LYS A 92 62.79 17.21 14.91
CA LYS A 92 62.21 15.89 15.25
C LYS A 92 61.55 15.94 16.66
N PRO A 93 60.84 14.89 17.13
CA PRO A 93 59.40 14.95 17.41
C PRO A 93 59.04 14.85 18.91
N THR A 94 57.82 15.25 19.27
CA THR A 94 57.16 14.79 20.51
C THR A 94 55.71 14.40 20.21
N SER A 95 55.37 13.21 20.67
CA SER A 95 54.13 12.48 20.50
C SER A 95 52.99 12.98 21.39
N SER A 96 51.84 13.28 20.78
CA SER A 96 50.53 13.20 21.44
C SER A 96 49.43 13.33 20.37
N HIS A 97 48.65 12.27 20.17
CA HIS A 97 47.50 12.26 19.26
C HIS A 97 46.36 13.11 19.83
N PHE A 98 46.27 14.34 19.35
CA PHE A 98 45.06 15.16 19.37
C PHE A 98 44.57 15.29 17.92
N LEU A 99 43.46 14.62 17.58
CA LEU A 99 42.81 14.75 16.29
C LEU A 99 41.81 15.91 16.35
N ILE A 100 42.21 17.09 15.87
CA ILE A 100 41.29 18.17 15.49
C ILE A 100 41.57 18.54 14.03
N ARG A 101 40.56 18.22 13.21
CA ARG A 101 40.07 18.85 11.97
C ARG A 101 41.07 19.53 11.02
N SER A 102 41.05 19.05 9.77
CA SER A 102 41.31 19.87 8.59
C SER A 102 40.11 19.79 7.63
N PRO A 103 39.68 20.91 7.01
CA PRO A 103 38.47 20.99 6.21
C PRO A 103 38.75 20.52 4.79
N LEU A 104 38.10 19.44 4.37
CA LEU A 104 37.97 19.11 2.96
C LEU A 104 36.54 19.42 2.55
N PHE A 105 36.38 20.55 1.87
CA PHE A 105 35.24 20.81 1.01
C PHE A 105 35.19 19.72 -0.06
N SER A 106 34.48 18.63 0.23
CA SER A 106 33.80 17.89 -0.82
C SER A 106 32.37 18.40 -0.80
N THR A 107 31.96 19.10 -1.85
CA THR A 107 30.55 19.24 -2.21
C THR A 107 30.05 17.86 -2.63
N GLN A 108 29.88 16.96 -1.67
CA GLN A 108 28.90 15.90 -1.81
C GLN A 108 27.57 16.64 -1.83
N SER A 109 27.00 16.77 -3.02
CA SER A 109 25.57 16.94 -3.16
C SER A 109 24.95 15.82 -2.34
N THR A 110 24.48 16.16 -1.15
CA THR A 110 23.57 15.32 -0.39
C THR A 110 22.33 15.19 -1.26
N THR A 111 22.29 14.17 -2.10
CA THR A 111 21.01 13.60 -2.52
C THR A 111 20.37 13.07 -1.25
N ALA A 112 19.71 13.97 -0.52
CA ALA A 112 18.78 13.62 0.51
C ALA A 112 17.77 12.68 -0.16
N MET A 113 17.82 11.40 0.21
CA MET A 113 16.85 10.42 -0.24
C MET A 113 15.46 10.93 0.13
N THR A 114 14.65 11.16 -0.89
CA THR A 114 13.31 11.77 -0.85
C THR A 114 12.25 10.80 -0.31
N ASP A 115 12.50 10.21 0.86
CA ASP A 115 11.85 8.94 1.24
C ASP A 115 10.71 9.04 2.28
N ALA A 116 10.24 10.24 2.59
CA ALA A 116 8.93 10.57 3.21
C ALA A 116 9.05 11.97 3.83
N MET A 117 8.21 12.94 3.43
CA MET A 117 8.30 14.31 3.92
C MET A 117 6.93 14.81 4.39
N GLN A 118 6.95 15.65 5.43
CA GLN A 118 5.77 16.09 6.18
C GLN A 118 4.95 17.21 5.50
N HIS A 119 5.28 17.59 4.26
CA HIS A 119 4.55 18.64 3.55
C HIS A 119 3.44 18.04 2.68
N PRO A 120 2.17 18.46 2.81
CA PRO A 120 1.04 17.80 2.15
C PRO A 120 1.12 17.79 0.61
N LEU A 121 1.85 18.76 0.02
CA LEU A 121 2.01 18.88 -1.43
C LEU A 121 3.41 18.51 -1.94
N SER A 122 4.20 17.79 -1.14
CA SER A 122 5.49 17.24 -1.56
C SER A 122 5.65 15.84 -1.00
N GLY A 123 5.74 14.84 -1.87
CA GLY A 123 5.88 13.46 -1.44
C GLY A 123 6.33 12.55 -2.57
N LEU A 124 6.85 11.38 -2.18
CA LEU A 124 7.10 10.26 -3.07
C LEU A 124 5.92 9.29 -2.93
N TRP A 125 5.39 8.80 -4.04
CA TRP A 125 4.61 7.58 -4.04
C TRP A 125 5.31 6.58 -4.95
N GLN A 126 5.70 5.45 -4.36
CA GLN A 126 6.31 4.35 -5.08
C GLN A 126 5.29 3.21 -5.17
N PRO A 127 4.84 2.79 -6.35
CA PRO A 127 3.89 1.69 -6.49
C PRO A 127 4.43 0.37 -5.91
N THR A 128 3.53 -0.55 -5.59
CA THR A 128 3.85 -1.93 -5.21
C THR A 128 4.05 -2.80 -6.46
N GLN A 129 4.38 -4.08 -6.27
CA GLN A 129 4.50 -5.04 -7.38
C GLN A 129 3.17 -5.60 -7.89
N LEU A 130 2.03 -5.11 -7.38
CA LEU A 130 0.72 -5.52 -7.85
C LEU A 130 0.59 -5.24 -9.35
N GLN A 131 0.27 -6.27 -10.14
CA GLN A 131 0.19 -6.22 -11.59
C GLN A 131 -1.25 -6.07 -12.07
N LYS A 132 -2.18 -6.79 -11.44
CA LYS A 132 -3.59 -6.83 -11.85
C LYS A 132 -4.52 -6.85 -10.64
N LEU A 133 -5.65 -6.17 -10.80
CA LEU A 133 -6.81 -6.26 -9.94
C LEU A 133 -8.02 -6.60 -10.82
N HIS A 134 -8.58 -7.80 -10.66
CA HIS A 134 -9.87 -8.17 -11.26
C HIS A 134 -10.94 -8.10 -10.17
N TYR A 135 -12.13 -7.63 -10.52
CA TYR A 135 -13.22 -7.46 -9.58
C TYR A 135 -14.58 -7.66 -10.25
N GLY A 136 -15.55 -8.11 -9.45
CA GLY A 136 -16.90 -8.44 -9.90
C GLY A 136 -17.14 -9.95 -9.86
N SER A 137 -18.41 -10.32 -10.00
CA SER A 137 -18.83 -11.73 -9.98
C SER A 137 -18.11 -12.55 -11.06
N ASP A 138 -17.81 -13.80 -10.74
CA ASP A 138 -17.11 -14.75 -11.60
C ASP A 138 -15.67 -14.36 -11.99
N SER A 139 -15.09 -13.30 -11.41
CA SER A 139 -13.70 -12.88 -11.66
C SER A 139 -12.70 -14.03 -11.50
N VAL A 140 -12.89 -14.93 -10.54
CA VAL A 140 -12.01 -16.09 -10.35
C VAL A 140 -12.16 -17.07 -11.52
N LYS A 141 -13.40 -17.38 -11.92
CA LYS A 141 -13.69 -18.30 -13.01
C LYS A 141 -13.15 -17.77 -14.35
N GLU A 142 -13.26 -16.48 -14.59
CA GLU A 142 -12.86 -15.85 -15.85
C GLU A 142 -11.35 -15.64 -15.95
N HIS A 143 -10.69 -15.25 -14.85
CA HIS A 143 -9.32 -14.71 -14.92
C HIS A 143 -8.25 -15.53 -14.23
N LEU A 144 -8.59 -16.50 -13.37
CA LEU A 144 -7.58 -17.19 -12.54
C LEU A 144 -6.46 -17.84 -13.36
N VAL A 145 -6.83 -18.59 -14.41
CA VAL A 145 -5.85 -19.38 -15.18
C VAL A 145 -4.93 -18.48 -16.01
N GLU A 146 -5.46 -17.41 -16.59
CA GLU A 146 -4.66 -16.43 -17.37
C GLU A 146 -3.78 -15.53 -16.49
N CYS A 147 -4.02 -15.52 -15.18
CA CYS A 147 -3.21 -14.77 -14.21
C CYS A 147 -1.98 -15.55 -13.74
N LEU A 148 -1.84 -16.83 -14.09
CA LEU A 148 -0.62 -17.57 -13.84
C LEU A 148 0.53 -17.04 -14.71
N PRO A 149 1.79 -17.08 -14.23
CA PRO A 149 2.89 -16.42 -14.91
C PRO A 149 3.24 -17.04 -16.27
N ASN A 150 2.95 -18.32 -16.48
CA ASN A 150 3.20 -19.03 -17.74
C ASN A 150 2.35 -20.32 -17.89
N ASP A 151 2.35 -20.91 -19.09
CA ASP A 151 1.55 -22.11 -19.39
C ASP A 151 1.96 -23.37 -18.62
N ASN A 152 3.18 -23.43 -18.10
CA ASN A 152 3.68 -24.58 -17.33
C ASN A 152 3.59 -24.35 -15.81
N SER A 153 3.02 -23.22 -15.37
CA SER A 153 2.95 -22.87 -13.95
C SER A 153 2.24 -23.93 -13.13
N LYS A 154 2.72 -24.13 -11.91
CA LYS A 154 2.16 -25.07 -10.93
C LYS A 154 1.84 -24.30 -9.67
N ALA A 155 0.55 -24.24 -9.36
CA ALA A 155 0.02 -23.43 -8.29
C ALA A 155 -0.37 -24.27 -7.08
N PHE A 156 0.09 -23.83 -5.91
CA PHE A 156 -0.26 -24.41 -4.63
C PHE A 156 -1.27 -23.52 -3.89
N ILE A 157 -2.37 -24.10 -3.41
CA ILE A 157 -3.44 -23.37 -2.75
C ILE A 157 -3.21 -23.31 -1.24
N ILE A 158 -3.32 -22.13 -0.65
CA ILE A 158 -3.29 -21.88 0.80
C ILE A 158 -4.64 -21.34 1.25
N THR A 159 -5.29 -22.04 2.20
CA THR A 159 -6.62 -21.65 2.70
C THR A 159 -6.87 -22.13 4.12
N GLY A 160 -7.99 -21.69 4.70
CA GLY A 160 -8.45 -22.13 6.02
C GLY A 160 -9.49 -23.25 5.92
N LEU A 161 -9.62 -24.03 7.00
CA LEU A 161 -10.40 -25.27 7.00
C LEU A 161 -11.87 -25.04 6.64
N SER A 162 -12.47 -23.95 7.14
CA SER A 162 -13.88 -23.65 6.92
C SER A 162 -14.23 -23.45 5.44
N LEU A 163 -13.33 -22.89 4.64
CA LEU A 163 -13.57 -22.70 3.21
C LEU A 163 -13.61 -24.05 2.48
N THR A 164 -12.71 -24.97 2.83
CA THR A 164 -12.69 -26.31 2.24
C THR A 164 -13.86 -27.19 2.70
N THR A 165 -14.29 -27.07 3.97
CA THR A 165 -15.31 -27.98 4.53
C THR A 165 -16.73 -27.45 4.45
N LYS A 166 -16.93 -26.13 4.33
CA LYS A 166 -18.27 -25.50 4.36
C LYS A 166 -18.69 -24.85 3.04
N THR A 167 -17.80 -24.80 2.05
CA THR A 167 -18.07 -24.12 0.77
C THR A 167 -17.54 -24.94 -0.41
N PRO A 168 -18.02 -24.71 -1.64
CA PRO A 168 -17.47 -25.35 -2.84
C PRO A 168 -16.22 -24.63 -3.38
N LEU A 169 -15.86 -23.46 -2.85
CA LEU A 169 -14.91 -22.51 -3.47
C LEU A 169 -13.53 -23.11 -3.75
N VAL A 170 -12.96 -23.83 -2.78
CA VAL A 170 -11.63 -24.43 -2.94
C VAL A 170 -11.64 -25.48 -4.05
N LYS A 171 -12.67 -26.33 -4.09
CA LYS A 171 -12.83 -27.35 -5.14
C LYS A 171 -13.03 -26.73 -6.51
N GLN A 172 -13.75 -25.62 -6.60
CA GLN A 172 -13.91 -24.88 -7.87
C GLN A 172 -12.55 -24.37 -8.36
N VAL A 173 -11.72 -23.79 -7.48
CA VAL A 173 -10.37 -23.35 -7.83
C VAL A 173 -9.48 -24.53 -8.25
N GLU A 174 -9.53 -25.65 -7.53
CA GLU A 174 -8.80 -26.88 -7.91
C GLU A 174 -9.21 -27.36 -9.30
N GLN A 175 -10.51 -27.37 -9.61
CA GLN A 175 -11.04 -27.75 -10.92
C GLN A 175 -10.62 -26.80 -12.04
N LEU A 176 -10.66 -25.48 -11.78
CA LEU A 176 -10.22 -24.46 -12.75
C LEU A 176 -8.74 -24.60 -13.08
N LEU A 177 -7.91 -24.91 -12.08
CA LEU A 177 -6.47 -25.12 -12.28
C LEU A 177 -6.18 -26.42 -13.03
N GLY A 178 -6.99 -27.47 -12.83
CA GLY A 178 -6.82 -28.76 -13.50
C GLY A 178 -5.42 -29.32 -13.33
N SER A 179 -4.70 -29.54 -14.43
CA SER A 179 -3.32 -30.03 -14.40
C SER A 179 -2.31 -29.03 -13.80
N LYS A 180 -2.67 -27.76 -13.60
CA LYS A 180 -1.81 -26.74 -12.99
C LYS A 180 -1.90 -26.74 -11.45
N HIS A 181 -2.84 -27.49 -10.86
CA HIS A 181 -2.94 -27.64 -9.41
C HIS A 181 -1.83 -28.56 -8.88
N ALA A 182 -0.98 -28.03 -8.00
CA ALA A 182 0.12 -28.78 -7.39
C ALA A 182 -0.23 -29.36 -6.01
N GLY A 183 -1.22 -28.77 -5.34
CA GLY A 183 -1.65 -29.19 -4.02
C GLY A 183 -2.42 -28.11 -3.28
N THR A 184 -3.03 -28.49 -2.16
CA THR A 184 -3.82 -27.61 -1.30
C THR A 184 -3.42 -27.82 0.15
N PHE A 185 -3.14 -26.74 0.86
CA PHE A 185 -3.03 -26.71 2.31
C PHE A 185 -4.18 -25.90 2.91
N SER A 186 -5.08 -26.58 3.61
CA SER A 186 -6.34 -26.03 4.13
C SER A 186 -6.40 -25.93 5.65
N LYS A 187 -5.26 -26.01 6.34
CA LYS A 187 -5.22 -26.03 7.82
C LYS A 187 -4.93 -24.65 8.44
N ILE A 188 -4.87 -23.57 7.67
CA ILE A 188 -4.56 -22.24 8.21
C ILE A 188 -5.64 -21.79 9.20
N GLY A 189 -5.25 -21.61 10.46
CA GLY A 189 -6.07 -21.11 11.54
C GLY A 189 -6.06 -19.59 11.66
N GLN A 190 -6.91 -19.08 12.55
CA GLN A 190 -6.94 -17.66 12.89
C GLN A 190 -5.57 -17.20 13.40
N HIS A 191 -5.15 -16.02 12.97
CA HIS A 191 -3.84 -15.41 13.28
C HIS A 191 -2.61 -16.14 12.69
N ALA A 192 -2.79 -17.08 11.75
CA ALA A 192 -1.71 -17.78 11.04
C ALA A 192 -0.64 -18.36 12.00
N PRO A 193 -0.95 -19.42 12.76
CA PRO A 193 0.01 -20.09 13.64
C PRO A 193 1.27 -20.58 12.90
N VAL A 194 2.45 -20.35 13.49
CA VAL A 194 3.75 -20.67 12.88
C VAL A 194 3.89 -22.14 12.46
N ALA A 195 3.37 -23.07 13.26
CA ALA A 195 3.45 -24.50 13.00
C ALA A 195 2.77 -24.90 11.66
N GLN A 196 1.69 -24.22 11.31
CA GLN A 196 0.97 -24.48 10.05
C GLN A 196 1.71 -23.87 8.86
N LEU A 197 2.42 -22.76 9.06
CA LEU A 197 3.31 -22.19 8.05
C LEU A 197 4.50 -23.11 7.78
N ASP A 198 5.08 -23.69 8.83
CA ASP A 198 6.19 -24.64 8.71
C ASP A 198 5.75 -25.87 7.88
N GLU A 199 4.63 -26.50 8.25
CA GLU A 199 4.08 -27.66 7.53
C GLU A 199 3.83 -27.36 6.04
N ALA A 200 3.17 -26.23 5.73
CA ALA A 200 2.90 -25.83 4.35
C ALA A 200 4.19 -25.52 3.56
N THR A 201 5.16 -24.86 4.20
CA THR A 201 6.46 -24.56 3.58
C THR A 201 7.20 -25.85 3.21
N GLU A 202 7.22 -26.84 4.10
CA GLU A 202 7.87 -28.13 3.84
C GLU A 202 7.21 -28.91 2.69
N ILE A 203 5.88 -28.89 2.61
CA ILE A 203 5.14 -29.56 1.53
C ILE A 203 5.50 -28.92 0.19
N ILE A 204 5.43 -27.59 0.09
CA ILE A 204 5.76 -26.86 -1.15
C ILE A 204 7.23 -27.08 -1.53
N GLN A 205 8.14 -27.07 -0.56
CA GLN A 205 9.57 -27.22 -0.80
C GLN A 205 9.94 -28.59 -1.42
N ARG A 206 9.11 -29.63 -1.22
CA ARG A 206 9.34 -30.97 -1.79
C ARG A 206 9.01 -31.06 -3.28
N ASP A 207 8.24 -30.12 -3.83
CA ASP A 207 7.91 -30.07 -5.25
C ASP A 207 8.53 -28.83 -5.90
N SER A 208 9.68 -29.03 -6.54
CA SER A 208 10.41 -27.95 -7.23
C SER A 208 9.67 -27.40 -8.45
N SER A 209 8.56 -28.02 -8.88
CA SER A 209 7.74 -27.50 -9.98
C SER A 209 6.83 -26.35 -9.56
N VAL A 210 6.52 -26.22 -8.25
CA VAL A 210 5.66 -25.15 -7.72
C VAL A 210 6.35 -23.79 -7.90
N ASP A 211 5.74 -22.93 -8.71
CA ASP A 211 6.20 -21.56 -8.96
C ASP A 211 5.21 -20.49 -8.48
N SER A 212 3.99 -20.91 -8.14
CA SER A 212 2.88 -20.03 -7.81
C SER A 212 2.17 -20.45 -6.52
N VAL A 213 1.69 -19.47 -5.76
CA VAL A 213 0.82 -19.68 -4.60
C VAL A 213 -0.49 -18.93 -4.78
N ILE A 214 -1.60 -19.59 -4.49
CA ILE A 214 -2.94 -18.99 -4.51
C ILE A 214 -3.49 -18.99 -3.09
N SER A 215 -3.68 -17.81 -2.50
CA SER A 215 -4.33 -17.71 -1.19
C SER A 215 -5.82 -17.44 -1.33
N ILE A 216 -6.66 -18.26 -0.70
CA ILE A 216 -8.12 -18.10 -0.69
C ILE A 216 -8.59 -17.88 0.75
N GLY A 217 -9.20 -16.73 1.02
CA GLY A 217 -9.82 -16.44 2.32
C GLY A 217 -9.60 -15.02 2.82
N GLY A 218 -9.61 -14.84 4.14
CA GLY A 218 -9.28 -13.57 4.77
C GLY A 218 -7.78 -13.36 4.98
N GLY A 219 -7.43 -12.37 5.81
CA GLY A 219 -6.03 -12.02 6.06
C GLY A 219 -5.13 -13.16 6.56
N SER A 220 -5.67 -14.15 7.29
CA SER A 220 -4.84 -15.27 7.80
C SER A 220 -4.27 -16.17 6.69
N PRO A 221 -5.05 -16.76 5.76
CA PRO A 221 -4.50 -17.44 4.59
C PRO A 221 -3.61 -16.57 3.69
N ILE A 222 -3.95 -15.29 3.51
CA ILE A 222 -3.18 -14.37 2.66
C ILE A 222 -1.80 -14.09 3.27
N ASP A 223 -1.74 -13.71 4.56
CA ASP A 223 -0.48 -13.52 5.27
C ASP A 223 0.33 -14.83 5.34
N SER A 224 -0.34 -15.97 5.45
CA SER A 224 0.33 -17.28 5.45
C SER A 224 1.04 -17.54 4.13
N ALA A 225 0.38 -17.32 2.99
CA ALA A 225 0.99 -17.49 1.67
C ALA A 225 2.21 -16.58 1.47
N LYS A 226 2.14 -15.33 1.94
CA LYS A 226 3.27 -14.39 1.93
C LYS A 226 4.43 -14.88 2.79
N ALA A 227 4.16 -15.30 4.02
CA ALA A 227 5.19 -15.80 4.94
C ALA A 227 5.85 -17.08 4.41
N ILE A 228 5.09 -17.98 3.78
CA ILE A 228 5.60 -19.17 3.11
C ILE A 228 6.53 -18.76 1.95
N SER A 229 6.10 -17.83 1.09
CA SER A 229 6.93 -17.32 -0.02
C SER A 229 8.24 -16.68 0.49
N TYR A 230 8.17 -15.90 1.58
CA TYR A 230 9.34 -15.33 2.26
C TYR A 230 10.33 -16.41 2.72
N ARG A 231 9.84 -17.45 3.38
CA ARG A 231 10.67 -18.54 3.92
C ARG A 231 11.31 -19.38 2.82
N LEU A 232 10.58 -19.62 1.72
CA LEU A 232 11.13 -20.29 0.55
C LEU A 232 12.20 -19.44 -0.13
N HIS A 233 12.00 -18.11 -0.21
CA HIS A 233 13.00 -17.19 -0.72
C HIS A 233 14.26 -17.18 0.14
N ASP A 234 14.13 -17.11 1.47
CA ASP A 234 15.28 -17.13 2.38
C ASP A 234 16.14 -18.38 2.21
N LYS A 235 15.51 -19.54 1.95
CA LYS A 235 16.21 -20.82 1.72
C LYS A 235 16.77 -21.00 0.30
N SER A 236 16.07 -20.49 -0.73
CA SER A 236 16.33 -20.85 -2.13
C SER A 236 16.64 -19.69 -3.07
N GLY A 237 16.48 -18.45 -2.59
CA GLY A 237 16.56 -17.22 -3.40
C GLY A 237 15.37 -17.00 -4.34
N LYS A 238 14.32 -17.81 -4.26
CA LYS A 238 13.15 -17.75 -5.16
C LYS A 238 11.89 -17.29 -4.44
N TRP A 239 11.21 -16.30 -5.02
CA TRP A 239 9.86 -15.89 -4.63
C TRP A 239 8.82 -16.70 -5.41
N LEU A 240 7.70 -17.05 -4.76
CA LEU A 240 6.53 -17.57 -5.45
C LEU A 240 5.71 -16.43 -6.08
N TYR A 241 5.17 -16.66 -7.27
CA TYR A 241 4.16 -15.79 -7.86
C TYR A 241 2.85 -15.92 -7.07
N HIS A 242 2.37 -14.83 -6.48
CA HIS A 242 1.24 -14.88 -5.54
C HIS A 242 -0.03 -14.27 -6.15
N ILE A 243 -1.09 -15.08 -6.25
CA ILE A 243 -2.46 -14.64 -6.56
C ILE A 243 -3.30 -14.69 -5.28
N ALA A 244 -3.94 -13.59 -4.91
CA ALA A 244 -4.84 -13.53 -3.77
C ALA A 244 -6.31 -13.52 -4.23
N ILE A 245 -7.14 -14.34 -3.58
CA ILE A 245 -8.60 -14.39 -3.73
C ILE A 245 -9.22 -14.05 -2.36
N PRO A 246 -9.37 -12.76 -2.02
CA PRO A 246 -9.87 -12.35 -0.73
C PRO A 246 -11.37 -12.62 -0.58
N THR A 247 -11.76 -13.28 0.50
CA THR A 247 -13.18 -13.49 0.85
C THR A 247 -13.66 -12.56 1.97
N THR A 248 -12.77 -11.72 2.52
CA THR A 248 -13.09 -10.74 3.57
C THR A 248 -12.51 -9.39 3.21
N LEU A 249 -12.94 -8.33 3.91
CA LEU A 249 -12.56 -6.95 3.61
C LEU A 249 -11.30 -6.49 4.37
N SER A 250 -10.44 -7.43 4.79
CA SER A 250 -9.24 -7.12 5.61
C SER A 250 -8.12 -6.37 4.86
N ALA A 251 -8.15 -6.35 3.53
CA ALA A 251 -7.14 -5.70 2.70
C ALA A 251 -5.68 -6.16 2.93
N SER A 252 -5.47 -7.34 3.52
CA SER A 252 -4.12 -7.90 3.73
C SER A 252 -3.37 -8.00 2.40
N GLU A 253 -4.04 -8.41 1.33
CA GLU A 253 -3.56 -8.50 -0.05
C GLU A 253 -2.98 -7.18 -0.61
N CYS A 254 -3.17 -6.05 0.06
CA CYS A 254 -2.61 -4.77 -0.35
C CYS A 254 -1.25 -4.45 0.31
N THR A 255 -0.77 -5.29 1.23
CA THR A 255 0.35 -4.94 2.13
C THR A 255 1.62 -5.76 1.86
N MET A 256 2.77 -5.13 2.10
CA MET A 256 4.11 -5.74 2.06
C MET A 256 4.47 -6.53 3.33
N MET A 257 3.50 -6.78 4.20
CA MET A 257 3.71 -7.47 5.48
C MET A 257 2.92 -8.76 5.54
N ALA A 258 3.42 -9.68 6.35
CA ALA A 258 2.73 -10.91 6.70
C ALA A 258 2.87 -11.12 8.21
N GLY A 259 1.77 -11.09 8.94
CA GLY A 259 1.76 -11.31 10.38
C GLY A 259 1.41 -12.74 10.74
N TYR A 260 2.20 -13.38 11.60
CA TYR A 260 1.92 -14.74 12.09
C TYR A 260 2.18 -14.85 13.60
N THR A 261 1.62 -15.88 14.23
CA THR A 261 1.73 -16.09 15.68
C THR A 261 2.74 -17.19 15.97
N GLU A 262 3.75 -16.89 16.79
CA GLU A 262 4.76 -17.85 17.23
C GLU A 262 4.19 -18.85 18.26
N SER A 263 4.94 -19.92 18.55
CA SER A 263 4.53 -20.97 19.50
C SER A 263 4.33 -20.45 20.94
N ASN A 264 4.97 -19.34 21.30
CA ASN A 264 4.82 -18.64 22.58
C ASN A 264 3.59 -17.70 22.61
N GLY A 265 2.79 -17.64 21.54
CA GLY A 265 1.63 -16.76 21.40
C GLY A 265 1.95 -15.32 21.00
N VAL A 266 3.23 -14.97 20.83
CA VAL A 266 3.65 -13.63 20.40
C VAL A 266 3.39 -13.46 18.90
N LYS A 267 2.79 -12.33 18.54
CA LYS A 267 2.60 -11.94 17.14
C LYS A 267 3.91 -11.36 16.60
N THR A 268 4.40 -11.94 15.51
CA THR A 268 5.56 -11.46 14.74
C THR A 268 5.17 -11.28 13.28
N GLY A 269 6.12 -10.88 12.44
CA GLY A 269 5.88 -10.79 11.02
C GLY A 269 7.14 -10.59 10.19
N VAL A 270 6.96 -10.74 8.88
CA VAL A 270 7.99 -10.45 7.88
C VAL A 270 7.51 -9.32 6.98
N ARG A 271 8.47 -8.56 6.45
CA ARG A 271 8.21 -7.45 5.53
C ARG A 271 9.13 -7.54 4.32
N GLY A 272 8.58 -7.35 3.13
CA GLY A 272 9.30 -7.34 1.86
C GLY A 272 8.43 -6.74 0.77
N LYS A 273 9.03 -6.01 -0.17
CA LYS A 273 8.27 -5.40 -1.29
C LYS A 273 7.65 -6.50 -2.18
N GLU A 274 8.32 -7.65 -2.19
CA GLU A 274 8.02 -8.89 -2.89
C GLU A 274 6.88 -9.69 -2.23
N LEU A 275 6.34 -9.24 -1.09
CA LEU A 275 5.23 -9.90 -0.40
C LEU A 275 3.85 -9.42 -0.83
N VAL A 276 3.75 -8.35 -1.61
CA VAL A 276 2.44 -7.93 -2.15
C VAL A 276 2.02 -8.95 -3.22
N PRO A 277 0.82 -9.53 -3.20
CA PRO A 277 0.31 -10.34 -4.29
C PRO A 277 0.50 -9.66 -5.66
N HIS A 278 0.85 -10.47 -6.65
CA HIS A 278 0.99 -10.01 -8.03
C HIS A 278 -0.39 -9.75 -8.65
N VAL A 279 -1.39 -10.54 -8.23
CA VAL A 279 -2.77 -10.42 -8.70
C VAL A 279 -3.72 -10.50 -7.51
N VAL A 280 -4.75 -9.66 -7.53
CA VAL A 280 -5.90 -9.74 -6.63
C VAL A 280 -7.15 -10.01 -7.45
N LEU A 281 -7.94 -11.01 -7.04
CA LEU A 281 -9.22 -11.36 -7.63
C LEU A 281 -10.32 -11.14 -6.59
N TYR A 282 -11.04 -10.02 -6.67
CA TYR A 282 -12.22 -9.75 -5.86
C TYR A 282 -13.47 -10.30 -6.54
N ASP A 283 -13.85 -11.51 -6.16
CA ASP A 283 -15.04 -12.15 -6.70
C ASP A 283 -16.19 -12.07 -5.70
N ALA A 284 -17.29 -11.44 -6.10
CA ALA A 284 -18.46 -11.30 -5.25
C ALA A 284 -19.07 -12.66 -4.89
N THR A 285 -19.00 -13.63 -5.80
CA THR A 285 -19.54 -14.99 -5.58
C THR A 285 -18.76 -15.75 -4.51
N PHE A 286 -17.46 -15.46 -4.36
CA PHE A 286 -16.63 -15.99 -3.27
C PHE A 286 -16.95 -15.30 -1.95
N ALA A 287 -17.20 -13.99 -1.98
CA ALA A 287 -17.55 -13.20 -0.80
C ALA A 287 -18.94 -13.55 -0.23
N LEU A 288 -19.89 -14.02 -1.04
CA LEU A 288 -21.22 -14.49 -0.57
C LEU A 288 -21.15 -15.59 0.49
N HIS A 289 -20.06 -16.34 0.54
CA HIS A 289 -19.87 -17.40 1.54
C HIS A 289 -19.33 -16.91 2.88
N THR A 290 -18.99 -15.63 3.00
CA THR A 290 -18.46 -15.06 4.24
C THR A 290 -19.60 -14.75 5.21
N PRO A 291 -19.54 -15.23 6.47
CA PRO A 291 -20.55 -14.91 7.47
C PRO A 291 -20.73 -13.41 7.65
N GLU A 292 -21.97 -12.94 7.76
CA GLU A 292 -22.31 -11.51 7.81
C GLU A 292 -21.49 -10.73 8.85
N ARG A 293 -21.40 -11.23 10.09
CA ARG A 293 -20.61 -10.59 11.16
C ARG A 293 -19.13 -10.48 10.82
N LEU A 294 -18.56 -11.47 10.11
CA LEU A 294 -17.18 -11.42 9.66
C LEU A 294 -17.01 -10.41 8.52
N TRP A 295 -17.95 -10.38 7.58
CA TRP A 295 -17.95 -9.43 6.47
C TRP A 295 -18.01 -7.98 6.97
N THR A 296 -19.00 -7.65 7.80
CA THR A 296 -19.22 -6.28 8.29
C THR A 296 -18.11 -5.82 9.24
N SER A 297 -17.62 -6.68 10.14
CA SER A 297 -16.50 -6.33 11.02
C SER A 297 -15.17 -6.15 10.26
N THR A 298 -14.91 -6.94 9.22
CA THR A 298 -13.75 -6.68 8.35
C THR A 298 -13.95 -5.46 7.46
N GLY A 299 -15.19 -5.07 7.15
CA GLY A 299 -15.49 -3.77 6.53
C GLY A 299 -15.16 -2.59 7.45
N MET A 300 -15.44 -2.70 8.75
CA MET A 300 -15.00 -1.71 9.75
C MET A 300 -13.48 -1.67 9.89
N ARG A 301 -12.79 -2.80 9.65
CA ARG A 301 -11.32 -2.81 9.54
C ARG A 301 -10.82 -2.03 8.33
N ALA A 302 -11.46 -2.15 7.18
CA ALA A 302 -11.16 -1.31 6.02
C ALA A 302 -11.42 0.19 6.30
N MET A 303 -12.46 0.52 7.07
CA MET A 303 -12.72 1.90 7.51
C MET A 303 -11.57 2.41 8.38
N ASP A 304 -11.09 1.59 9.30
CA ASP A 304 -9.92 1.89 10.15
C ASP A 304 -8.69 2.24 9.29
N HIS A 305 -8.35 1.40 8.31
CA HIS A 305 -7.27 1.68 7.35
C HIS A 305 -7.46 3.03 6.65
N ALA A 306 -8.66 3.28 6.11
CA ALA A 306 -8.94 4.48 5.34
C ALA A 306 -8.77 5.75 6.19
N ILE A 307 -9.28 5.74 7.42
CA ILE A 307 -9.22 6.89 8.32
C ILE A 307 -7.79 7.11 8.85
N GLU A 308 -7.09 6.06 9.26
CA GLU A 308 -5.74 6.21 9.82
C GLU A 308 -4.71 6.67 8.78
N LEU A 309 -4.88 6.28 7.51
CA LEU A 309 -4.02 6.78 6.44
C LEU A 309 -4.18 8.28 6.14
N LEU A 310 -5.33 8.88 6.44
CA LEU A 310 -5.51 10.32 6.26
C LEU A 310 -4.52 11.13 7.09
N TYR A 311 -4.26 10.70 8.32
CA TYR A 311 -3.34 11.39 9.23
C TYR A 311 -2.00 10.67 9.40
N HIS A 312 -1.75 9.58 8.65
CA HIS A 312 -0.47 8.90 8.69
C HIS A 312 0.66 9.82 8.19
N PRO A 313 1.78 9.93 8.93
CA PRO A 313 2.81 10.95 8.67
C PRO A 313 3.56 10.75 7.34
N THR A 314 3.60 9.52 6.81
CA THR A 314 4.31 9.21 5.55
C THR A 314 3.38 8.75 4.43
N ALA A 315 2.05 8.88 4.58
CA ALA A 315 1.13 8.59 3.49
C ALA A 315 1.19 9.71 2.44
N SER A 316 1.25 9.36 1.16
CA SER A 316 1.24 10.34 0.08
C SER A 316 -0.16 10.94 -0.10
N GLU A 317 -0.23 12.22 -0.46
CA GLU A 317 -1.52 12.88 -0.74
C GLU A 317 -2.20 12.24 -1.96
N MET A 318 -1.44 12.08 -3.05
CA MET A 318 -1.84 11.33 -4.25
C MET A 318 -0.93 10.11 -4.42
N PRO A 319 -1.48 8.91 -4.69
CA PRO A 319 -2.89 8.55 -4.67
C PRO A 319 -3.45 8.14 -3.29
N ALA A 320 -2.60 7.92 -2.27
CA ALA A 320 -3.01 7.20 -1.07
C ALA A 320 -4.17 7.88 -0.31
N ARG A 321 -4.03 9.14 0.12
CA ARG A 321 -5.09 9.83 0.89
C ARG A 321 -6.35 10.10 0.08
N TRP A 322 -6.23 10.37 -1.22
CA TRP A 322 -7.39 10.56 -2.08
C TRP A 322 -8.21 9.27 -2.24
N ALA A 323 -7.53 8.14 -2.41
CA ALA A 323 -8.19 6.84 -2.46
C ALA A 323 -8.89 6.51 -1.13
N THR A 324 -8.30 6.86 0.01
CA THR A 324 -8.89 6.56 1.31
C THR A 324 -10.13 7.39 1.62
N LEU A 325 -10.23 8.64 1.12
CA LEU A 325 -11.49 9.43 1.20
C LEU A 325 -12.64 8.74 0.46
N GLN A 326 -12.37 8.24 -0.76
CA GLN A 326 -13.37 7.52 -1.54
C GLN A 326 -13.70 6.15 -0.91
N ALA A 327 -12.70 5.46 -0.36
CA ALA A 327 -12.91 4.22 0.37
C ALA A 327 -13.82 4.45 1.59
N ALA A 328 -13.53 5.45 2.42
CA ALA A 328 -14.36 5.79 3.58
C ALA A 328 -15.80 6.11 3.17
N SER A 329 -15.98 6.94 2.14
CA SER A 329 -17.30 7.24 1.57
C SER A 329 -18.07 5.97 1.18
N SER A 330 -17.43 5.11 0.39
CA SER A 330 -18.02 3.87 -0.09
C SER A 330 -18.34 2.91 1.06
N LEU A 331 -17.51 2.83 2.09
CA LEU A 331 -17.74 1.98 3.27
C LEU A 331 -18.93 2.48 4.10
N PHE A 332 -19.06 3.79 4.33
CA PHE A 332 -20.22 4.36 5.04
C PHE A 332 -21.53 4.04 4.33
N GLU A 333 -21.55 4.13 3.00
CA GLU A 333 -22.75 3.87 2.21
C GLU A 333 -23.05 2.37 2.07
N ASN A 334 -22.07 1.59 1.64
CA ASN A 334 -22.30 0.23 1.17
C ASN A 334 -22.36 -0.78 2.33
N LEU A 335 -21.80 -0.50 3.51
CA LEU A 335 -21.98 -1.37 4.68
C LEU A 335 -23.45 -1.35 5.16
N VAL A 336 -24.12 -0.19 5.08
CA VAL A 336 -25.55 -0.07 5.38
C VAL A 336 -26.39 -0.77 4.31
N LYS A 337 -26.07 -0.59 3.02
CA LYS A 337 -26.76 -1.28 1.91
C LYS A 337 -26.62 -2.80 2.00
N TYR A 338 -25.43 -3.30 2.33
CA TYR A 338 -25.18 -4.72 2.51
C TYR A 338 -26.05 -5.33 3.63
N LYS A 339 -26.31 -4.59 4.71
CA LYS A 339 -27.23 -5.05 5.75
C LYS A 339 -28.69 -5.15 5.29
N ALA A 340 -29.09 -4.37 4.28
CA ALA A 340 -30.42 -4.44 3.70
C ALA A 340 -30.57 -5.63 2.74
N ASP A 341 -29.52 -5.94 1.97
CA ASP A 341 -29.43 -7.14 1.14
C ASP A 341 -28.01 -7.72 1.15
N THR A 342 -27.83 -8.83 1.86
CA THR A 342 -26.52 -9.49 2.03
C THR A 342 -26.10 -10.29 0.80
N LYS A 343 -26.95 -10.37 -0.23
CA LYS A 343 -26.70 -11.09 -1.48
C LYS A 343 -26.51 -10.19 -2.69
N ASP A 344 -26.57 -8.87 -2.50
CA ASP A 344 -26.32 -7.91 -3.58
C ASP A 344 -24.83 -7.93 -3.96
N GLU A 345 -24.52 -8.59 -5.07
CA GLU A 345 -23.16 -8.78 -5.59
C GLU A 345 -22.49 -7.45 -6.01
N ASP A 346 -23.27 -6.45 -6.44
CA ASP A 346 -22.76 -5.12 -6.78
C ASP A 346 -22.31 -4.39 -5.51
N VAL A 347 -23.10 -4.47 -4.44
CA VAL A 347 -22.75 -3.90 -3.12
C VAL A 347 -21.52 -4.60 -2.54
N ILE A 348 -21.46 -5.94 -2.65
CA ILE A 348 -20.29 -6.73 -2.24
C ILE A 348 -19.04 -6.30 -3.01
N THR A 349 -19.13 -6.16 -4.33
CA THR A 349 -18.03 -5.70 -5.17
C THR A 349 -17.58 -4.29 -4.80
N LYS A 350 -18.52 -3.36 -4.56
CA LYS A 350 -18.21 -1.99 -4.09
C LYS A 350 -17.47 -2.00 -2.76
N LEU A 351 -17.83 -2.89 -1.84
CA LEU A 351 -17.14 -3.05 -0.56
C LEU A 351 -15.73 -3.64 -0.73
N GLN A 352 -15.54 -4.62 -1.60
CA GLN A 352 -14.20 -5.15 -1.94
C GLN A 352 -13.30 -4.05 -2.54
N LEU A 353 -13.83 -3.25 -3.46
CA LEU A 353 -13.12 -2.10 -4.03
C LEU A 353 -12.85 -1.01 -3.01
N ALA A 354 -13.73 -0.79 -2.04
CA ALA A 354 -13.47 0.14 -0.94
C ALA A 354 -12.37 -0.38 0.00
N ALA A 355 -12.35 -1.68 0.30
CA ALA A 355 -11.26 -2.31 1.05
C ALA A 355 -9.92 -2.15 0.30
N PHE A 356 -9.91 -2.34 -1.01
CA PHE A 356 -8.76 -2.03 -1.84
C PHE A 356 -8.38 -0.55 -1.77
N GLY A 357 -9.33 0.37 -1.93
CA GLY A 357 -9.06 1.81 -1.83
C GLY A 357 -8.45 2.23 -0.48
N SER A 358 -8.70 1.44 0.58
CA SER A 358 -8.16 1.69 1.92
C SER A 358 -6.67 1.39 2.07
N LEU A 359 -6.07 0.49 1.27
CA LEU A 359 -4.65 0.10 1.38
C LEU A 359 -3.92 -0.17 0.05
N GLY A 360 -4.61 -0.41 -1.06
CA GLY A 360 -4.04 -0.75 -2.36
C GLY A 360 -3.11 0.33 -2.93
N PHE A 361 -3.26 1.57 -2.47
CA PHE A 361 -2.45 2.71 -2.86
C PHE A 361 -1.42 3.13 -1.79
N LEU A 362 -1.15 2.29 -0.79
CA LEU A 362 -0.21 2.57 0.30
C LEU A 362 1.19 2.95 -0.19
N GLY A 363 1.64 2.27 -1.25
CA GLY A 363 2.99 2.40 -1.83
C GLY A 363 4.10 1.76 -0.99
N CYS A 364 5.25 1.52 -1.62
CA CYS A 364 6.42 0.89 -1.01
C CYS A 364 7.18 1.81 -0.04
N ASN A 365 6.95 3.12 -0.14
CA ASN A 365 7.69 4.15 0.61
C ASN A 365 7.04 4.49 1.96
N ILE A 366 5.94 3.83 2.34
CA ILE A 366 5.37 4.01 3.69
C ILE A 366 6.31 3.45 4.76
N LYS A 367 6.41 4.14 5.90
CA LYS A 367 7.25 3.75 7.04
C LYS A 367 6.44 3.75 8.32
N GLY A 368 6.76 2.84 9.24
CA GLY A 368 6.04 2.68 10.50
C GLY A 368 4.79 1.81 10.37
N GLY A 369 4.13 1.60 11.51
CA GLY A 369 2.79 1.02 11.55
C GLY A 369 1.73 2.07 11.20
N LEU A 370 0.47 1.64 11.18
CA LEU A 370 -0.67 2.56 11.07
C LEU A 370 -0.87 3.36 12.37
N GLY A 371 -2.07 3.84 12.66
CA GLY A 371 -2.34 4.71 13.80
C GLY A 371 -2.63 3.95 15.10
N LEU A 372 -3.18 4.72 16.05
CA LEU A 372 -3.44 4.26 17.41
C LEU A 372 -4.54 3.19 17.49
N SER A 373 -5.54 3.22 16.59
CA SER A 373 -6.59 2.20 16.51
C SER A 373 -5.99 0.84 16.18
N HIS A 374 -5.03 0.80 15.25
CA HIS A 374 -4.26 -0.40 14.95
C HIS A 374 -3.40 -0.86 16.12
N ALA A 375 -2.71 0.06 16.80
CA ALA A 375 -1.88 -0.27 17.96
C ALA A 375 -2.73 -0.89 19.10
N LEU A 376 -3.89 -0.31 19.40
CA LEU A 376 -4.87 -0.89 20.33
C LEU A 376 -5.39 -2.24 19.82
N GLY A 377 -5.65 -2.37 18.52
CA GLY A 377 -6.07 -3.64 17.91
C GLY A 377 -5.05 -4.77 18.07
N TYR A 378 -3.74 -4.46 18.06
CA TYR A 378 -2.69 -5.44 18.37
C TYR A 378 -2.61 -5.76 19.87
N ALA A 379 -2.79 -4.75 20.73
CA ALA A 379 -2.84 -4.94 22.18
C ALA A 379 -4.04 -5.79 22.62
N LEU A 380 -5.16 -5.72 21.88
CA LEU A 380 -6.41 -6.42 22.19
C LEU A 380 -6.54 -7.78 21.49
N GLY A 381 -6.11 -7.88 20.22
CA GLY A 381 -6.48 -8.98 19.34
C GLY A 381 -6.00 -10.35 19.83
N SER A 382 -4.70 -10.63 19.71
CA SER A 382 -4.14 -11.94 20.10
C SER A 382 -4.21 -12.21 21.61
N PRO A 383 -3.91 -11.24 22.50
CA PRO A 383 -3.88 -11.51 23.95
C PRO A 383 -5.25 -11.87 24.56
N TYR A 384 -6.35 -11.37 23.98
CA TYR A 384 -7.72 -11.61 24.47
C TYR A 384 -8.60 -12.33 23.44
N ASN A 385 -7.99 -12.90 22.38
CA ASN A 385 -8.66 -13.63 21.30
C ASN A 385 -9.80 -12.84 20.62
N ILE A 386 -9.63 -11.51 20.49
CA ILE A 386 -10.59 -10.63 19.85
C ILE A 386 -10.26 -10.54 18.34
N PRO A 387 -11.21 -10.82 17.43
CA PRO A 387 -10.96 -10.69 15.99
C PRO A 387 -10.60 -9.25 15.60
N HIS A 388 -9.62 -9.06 14.70
CA HIS A 388 -9.13 -7.72 14.34
C HIS A 388 -10.21 -6.77 13.79
N GLY A 389 -11.21 -7.30 13.08
CA GLY A 389 -12.36 -6.49 12.64
C GLY A 389 -13.15 -5.90 13.80
N ILE A 390 -13.35 -6.71 14.84
CA ILE A 390 -14.03 -6.30 16.07
C ILE A 390 -13.19 -5.29 16.85
N THR A 391 -11.86 -5.46 16.91
CA THR A 391 -11.01 -4.45 17.58
C THR A 391 -11.15 -3.07 16.94
N SER A 392 -11.32 -2.99 15.61
CA SER A 392 -11.60 -1.73 14.91
C SER A 392 -12.98 -1.16 15.25
N CYS A 393 -14.00 -2.01 15.41
CA CYS A 393 -15.32 -1.59 15.89
C CYS A 393 -15.25 -0.97 17.30
N LEU A 394 -14.46 -1.58 18.19
CA LEU A 394 -14.27 -1.12 19.57
C LEU A 394 -13.53 0.22 19.67
N THR A 395 -12.54 0.45 18.81
CA THR A 395 -11.52 1.49 19.07
C THR A 395 -11.58 2.68 18.13
N LEU A 396 -11.88 2.49 16.84
CA LEU A 396 -11.64 3.50 15.81
C LEU A 396 -12.36 4.83 16.08
N GLY A 397 -13.66 4.78 16.38
CA GLY A 397 -14.45 6.00 16.60
C GLY A 397 -13.97 6.81 17.81
N HIS A 398 -13.53 6.13 18.88
CA HIS A 398 -12.96 6.77 20.06
C HIS A 398 -11.55 7.34 19.78
N VAL A 399 -10.73 6.60 19.03
CA VAL A 399 -9.40 7.06 18.61
C VAL A 399 -9.51 8.29 17.72
N VAL A 400 -10.47 8.34 16.81
CA VAL A 400 -10.71 9.52 15.96
C VAL A 400 -11.02 10.76 16.79
N LYS A 401 -11.87 10.63 17.82
CA LYS A 401 -12.16 11.73 18.76
C LYS A 401 -10.93 12.17 19.54
N LEU A 402 -10.11 11.21 20.00
CA LEU A 402 -8.85 11.54 20.67
C LEU A 402 -7.88 12.27 19.71
N LYS A 403 -7.75 11.78 18.47
CA LYS A 403 -6.91 12.38 17.42
C LYS A 403 -7.39 13.76 16.96
N ALA A 404 -8.66 14.11 17.17
CA ALA A 404 -9.17 15.46 16.90
C ALA A 404 -8.49 16.55 17.75
N ASN A 405 -7.80 16.18 18.84
CA ASN A 405 -7.00 17.13 19.63
C ASN A 405 -5.65 17.48 18.98
N ASP A 406 -5.21 16.74 17.97
CA ASP A 406 -4.06 17.07 17.13
C ASP A 406 -4.54 17.85 15.90
N PRO A 407 -4.22 19.15 15.76
CA PRO A 407 -4.75 19.99 14.68
C PRO A 407 -4.50 19.43 13.27
N ASN A 408 -3.34 18.80 13.05
CA ASN A 408 -3.00 18.23 11.74
C ASN A 408 -3.86 17.00 11.43
N ALA A 409 -4.05 16.13 12.43
CA ALA A 409 -4.91 14.96 12.27
C ALA A 409 -6.38 15.38 12.11
N ALA A 410 -6.84 16.36 12.91
CA ALA A 410 -8.19 16.90 12.84
C ALA A 410 -8.52 17.46 11.45
N GLU A 411 -7.60 18.23 10.87
CA GLU A 411 -7.75 18.76 9.51
C GLU A 411 -7.91 17.64 8.48
N GLN A 412 -7.08 16.58 8.56
CA GLN A 412 -7.15 15.47 7.62
C GLN A 412 -8.42 14.62 7.78
N ILE A 413 -8.82 14.32 9.02
CA ILE A 413 -10.02 13.54 9.32
C ILE A 413 -11.30 14.29 8.87
N ALA A 414 -11.38 15.60 9.12
CA ALA A 414 -12.53 16.43 8.77
C ALA A 414 -12.85 16.42 7.26
N ARG A 415 -11.87 16.09 6.40
CA ARG A 415 -12.06 15.94 4.94
C ARG A 415 -13.08 14.87 4.57
N VAL A 416 -13.39 13.92 5.47
CA VAL A 416 -14.37 12.86 5.23
C VAL A 416 -15.80 13.39 5.18
N LEU A 417 -16.15 14.44 5.94
CA LEU A 417 -17.54 14.89 6.09
C LEU A 417 -18.24 15.18 4.74
N PRO A 418 -17.67 15.95 3.80
CA PRO A 418 -18.32 16.21 2.53
C PRO A 418 -18.57 14.95 1.69
N PHE A 419 -17.69 13.94 1.79
CA PHE A 419 -17.84 12.68 1.06
C PHE A 419 -19.02 11.85 1.60
N ILE A 420 -19.34 11.98 2.88
CA ILE A 420 -20.44 11.27 3.53
C ILE A 420 -21.73 12.11 3.62
N GLY A 421 -21.81 13.19 2.83
CA GLY A 421 -22.99 14.07 2.75
C GLY A 421 -23.19 14.99 3.96
N GLU A 422 -22.15 15.23 4.74
CA GLU A 422 -22.21 16.05 5.95
C GLU A 422 -21.56 17.42 5.73
N SER A 423 -22.19 18.47 6.26
CA SER A 423 -21.62 19.82 6.25
C SER A 423 -20.46 19.94 7.24
N VAL A 424 -19.45 20.69 6.83
CA VAL A 424 -18.33 21.12 7.68
C VAL A 424 -18.71 22.38 8.45
N SER A 425 -18.35 22.46 9.73
CA SER A 425 -18.59 23.64 10.57
C SER A 425 -17.50 24.69 10.43
N GLY A 426 -16.31 24.29 9.93
CA GLY A 426 -15.12 25.13 9.89
C GLY A 426 -14.22 24.97 11.12
N ASP A 427 -14.75 24.40 12.21
CA ASP A 427 -13.97 23.98 13.38
C ASP A 427 -13.46 22.55 13.15
N LYS A 428 -12.17 22.42 12.78
CA LYS A 428 -11.57 21.13 12.40
C LYS A 428 -11.65 20.09 13.51
N LYS A 429 -11.56 20.50 14.77
CA LYS A 429 -11.66 19.58 15.90
C LYS A 429 -13.08 19.02 15.99
N LYS A 430 -14.10 19.88 15.99
CA LYS A 430 -15.52 19.44 16.02
C LYS A 430 -15.88 18.60 14.80
N ASP A 431 -15.39 18.98 13.63
CA ASP A 431 -15.64 18.25 12.39
C ASP A 431 -15.02 16.84 12.43
N ALA A 432 -13.81 16.69 12.99
CA ALA A 432 -13.18 15.39 13.20
C ALA A 432 -13.88 14.55 14.28
N GLU A 433 -14.30 15.16 15.39
CA GLU A 433 -15.11 14.49 16.42
C GLU A 433 -16.43 13.95 15.84
N LYS A 434 -17.09 14.73 14.97
CA LYS A 434 -18.29 14.30 14.24
C LYS A 434 -18.03 13.09 13.34
N VAL A 435 -16.88 13.00 12.68
CA VAL A 435 -16.49 11.77 11.94
C VAL A 435 -16.42 10.58 12.90
N GLY A 436 -15.81 10.76 14.08
CA GLY A 436 -15.79 9.74 15.13
C GLY A 436 -17.19 9.29 15.57
N ASP A 437 -18.12 10.23 15.76
CA ASP A 437 -19.53 9.93 16.07
C ASP A 437 -20.21 9.13 14.95
N ARG A 438 -19.97 9.49 13.68
CA ARG A 438 -20.53 8.76 12.54
C ARG A 438 -20.00 7.33 12.47
N ILE A 439 -18.72 7.10 12.78
CA ILE A 439 -18.12 5.76 12.86
C ILE A 439 -18.77 4.93 13.96
N LEU A 440 -18.91 5.49 15.18
CA LEU A 440 -19.56 4.79 16.30
C LEU A 440 -21.03 4.48 16.00
N LYS A 441 -21.74 5.40 15.34
CA LYS A 441 -23.10 5.16 14.88
C LYS A 441 -23.16 4.01 13.87
N LEU A 442 -22.24 3.98 12.90
CA LEU A 442 -22.18 2.90 11.92
C LEU A 442 -21.94 1.53 12.57
N VAL A 443 -21.03 1.46 13.56
CA VAL A 443 -20.81 0.22 14.34
C VAL A 443 -22.09 -0.27 14.99
N LYS A 444 -22.87 0.63 15.60
CA LYS A 444 -24.17 0.31 16.20
C LYS A 444 -25.22 -0.11 15.15
N ASP A 445 -25.32 0.61 14.05
CA ASP A 445 -26.26 0.30 12.96
C ASP A 445 -25.97 -1.08 12.33
N LEU A 446 -24.71 -1.50 12.35
CA LEU A 446 -24.27 -2.83 11.90
C LEU A 446 -24.51 -3.96 12.93
N GLY A 447 -24.90 -3.65 14.16
CA GLY A 447 -25.01 -4.62 15.27
C GLY A 447 -23.65 -5.19 15.70
N LEU A 448 -22.61 -4.37 15.62
CA LEU A 448 -21.23 -4.71 16.00
C LEU A 448 -20.78 -4.02 17.29
N ASP A 449 -21.68 -3.29 17.94
CA ASP A 449 -21.43 -2.73 19.26
C ASP A 449 -21.10 -3.85 20.25
N SER A 450 -20.00 -3.65 20.97
CA SER A 450 -19.52 -4.53 22.01
C SER A 450 -18.64 -3.73 22.96
N ASP A 451 -18.37 -4.32 24.12
CA ASP A 451 -17.52 -3.77 25.17
C ASP A 451 -16.50 -4.83 25.62
N PHE A 452 -15.63 -4.45 26.55
CA PHE A 452 -14.64 -5.35 27.13
C PHE A 452 -15.24 -6.50 27.96
N GLY A 453 -16.45 -6.32 28.51
CA GLY A 453 -17.20 -7.36 29.21
C GLY A 453 -17.61 -8.49 28.28
N ASN A 454 -17.96 -8.21 27.02
CA ASN A 454 -18.25 -9.25 26.02
C ASN A 454 -17.06 -10.16 25.71
N TYR A 455 -15.83 -9.74 26.01
CA TYR A 455 -14.58 -10.47 25.70
C TYR A 455 -13.77 -10.82 26.95
N GLU A 456 -14.38 -10.76 28.14
CA GLU A 456 -13.76 -11.15 29.42
C GLU A 456 -12.46 -10.38 29.73
N VAL A 457 -12.34 -9.14 29.24
CA VAL A 457 -11.18 -8.29 29.51
C VAL A 457 -11.39 -7.57 30.85
N GLY A 458 -10.64 -7.94 31.88
CA GLY A 458 -10.74 -7.36 33.22
C GLY A 458 -10.22 -5.92 33.31
N ARG A 459 -10.70 -5.13 34.29
CA ARG A 459 -10.26 -3.73 34.54
C ARG A 459 -8.80 -3.62 34.96
N ASP A 460 -8.25 -4.67 35.52
CA ASP A 460 -6.82 -4.83 35.84
C ASP A 460 -5.92 -4.84 34.60
N GLN A 461 -6.49 -5.05 33.40
CA GLN A 461 -5.75 -5.09 32.14
C GLN A 461 -5.51 -3.71 31.52
N VAL A 462 -6.16 -2.65 32.02
CA VAL A 462 -6.08 -1.29 31.44
C VAL A 462 -4.64 -0.83 31.24
N ALA A 463 -3.81 -0.92 32.27
CA ALA A 463 -2.42 -0.47 32.19
C ALA A 463 -1.60 -1.28 31.17
N ILE A 464 -1.82 -2.60 31.12
CA ILE A 464 -1.13 -3.50 30.18
C ILE A 464 -1.51 -3.18 28.73
N ILE A 465 -2.80 -2.95 28.47
CA ILE A 465 -3.30 -2.59 27.13
C ILE A 465 -2.74 -1.24 26.70
N THR A 466 -2.79 -0.23 27.58
CA THR A 466 -2.27 1.12 27.32
C THR A 466 -0.77 1.08 27.04
N GLN A 467 0.02 0.36 27.86
CA GLN A 467 1.45 0.22 27.66
C GLN A 467 1.77 -0.48 26.33
N ARG A 468 1.06 -1.55 25.98
CA ARG A 468 1.24 -2.24 24.69
C ARG A 468 0.90 -1.36 23.49
N ALA A 469 -0.17 -0.57 23.59
CA ALA A 469 -0.62 0.29 22.49
C ALA A 469 0.28 1.53 22.30
N THR A 470 0.80 2.10 23.38
CA THR A 470 1.60 3.35 23.33
C THR A 470 3.10 3.12 23.33
N GLY A 471 3.57 1.97 23.84
CA GLY A 471 4.98 1.74 24.16
C GLY A 471 5.48 2.60 25.33
N GLN A 472 4.58 3.19 26.12
CA GLN A 472 4.89 4.10 27.23
C GLN A 472 4.31 3.58 28.55
N GLU A 473 4.91 3.97 29.68
CA GLU A 473 4.41 3.64 31.02
C GLU A 473 3.78 4.84 31.73
N SER A 474 4.00 6.05 31.23
CA SER A 474 3.44 7.29 31.79
C SER A 474 3.56 8.45 30.78
N GLY A 475 2.85 9.55 31.06
CA GLY A 475 2.92 10.81 30.32
C GLY A 475 1.65 11.08 29.51
N ASN A 476 1.56 12.29 28.92
CA ASN A 476 0.31 12.78 28.34
C ASN A 476 -0.33 11.86 27.30
N VAL A 477 0.47 11.17 26.47
CA VAL A 477 -0.05 10.21 25.49
C VAL A 477 -0.56 8.95 26.18
N TYR A 478 0.18 8.42 27.16
CA TYR A 478 -0.25 7.30 27.98
C TYR A 478 -1.57 7.64 28.68
N ASP A 479 -1.65 8.75 29.40
CA ASP A 479 -2.83 9.14 30.20
C ASP A 479 -4.08 9.29 29.32
N ALA A 480 -3.94 9.92 28.15
CA ALA A 480 -5.04 10.10 27.22
C ALA A 480 -5.53 8.78 26.60
N VAL A 481 -4.61 7.85 26.32
CA VAL A 481 -4.98 6.50 25.83
C VAL A 481 -5.56 5.66 26.95
N GLU A 482 -5.07 5.79 28.18
CA GLU A 482 -5.60 5.09 29.34
C GLU A 482 -7.06 5.46 29.61
N GLU A 483 -7.40 6.75 29.56
CA GLU A 483 -8.79 7.21 29.68
C GLU A 483 -9.68 6.68 28.55
N LEU A 484 -9.16 6.60 27.31
CA LEU A 484 -9.88 5.96 26.20
C LEU A 484 -10.15 4.48 26.51
N VAL A 485 -9.13 3.72 26.96
CA VAL A 485 -9.26 2.29 27.27
C VAL A 485 -10.23 2.05 28.43
N LYS A 486 -10.21 2.88 29.49
CA LYS A 486 -11.20 2.86 30.57
C LYS A 486 -12.62 3.10 30.05
N GLY A 487 -12.75 3.91 29.01
CA GLY A 487 -14.01 4.18 28.32
C GLY A 487 -14.56 3.02 27.48
N LEU A 488 -13.87 1.88 27.36
CA LEU A 488 -14.35 0.70 26.60
C LEU A 488 -15.09 -0.34 27.46
N TYR A 489 -15.33 -0.06 28.75
CA TYR A 489 -16.08 -0.91 29.68
C TYR A 489 -17.55 -0.47 29.86
N VAL A 490 -18.13 0.24 28.86
CA VAL A 490 -19.45 0.91 28.98
C VAL A 490 -20.58 -0.07 29.22
#